data_AF-A0A2E7AFB2-F1
#
_entry.id   AF-A0A2E7AFB2-F1
#
_cell.length_a   1.000
_cell.length_b   1.000
_cell.length_c   1.000
_cell.angle_alpha   90.00
_cell.angle_beta   90.00
_cell.angle_gamma   90.00
#
_symmetry.space_group_name_H-M   'P 1'
#
loop_
_entity.id
_entity.type
_entity.pdbx_description
1 polymer ?
#
loop_
_entity_poly.entity_id
_entity_poly.type
_entity_poly.pdbx_seq_one_letter_code
_entity_poly.pdbx_strand_id
1 'polypeptide(L)'
;CISCGLSLTHDPGQPYLVAKSYRGQECIFEYAICEDCRANLASEFSNESQEALTSYFMQKAKLLDRSRFLDFGESIEPWIRECAGCGTLRSEAATYSLGGILQGTSVVFDPYPICLCGKCEEEIQALLSPKTQGIWDDFVETHFDGPPGYTEDFPTKGRPALL
;
A
#
# COMPACT_ATOMS: atom_id res chain seq x y z
N CYS A 1 -9.08 -8.73 9.31
CA CYS A 1 -8.69 -7.32 9.28
C CYS A 1 -7.66 -7.13 10.37
N ILE A 2 -6.50 -6.59 10.05
CA ILE A 2 -5.43 -6.40 11.04
C ILE A 2 -5.85 -5.47 12.18
N SER A 3 -6.70 -4.48 11.89
CA SER A 3 -7.12 -3.48 12.88
C SER A 3 -8.26 -3.97 13.79
N CYS A 4 -9.42 -4.34 13.23
CA CYS A 4 -10.59 -4.71 14.04
C CYS A 4 -10.72 -6.21 14.34
N GLY A 5 -9.84 -7.07 13.81
CA GLY A 5 -9.90 -8.53 13.99
C GLY A 5 -11.04 -9.25 13.26
N LEU A 6 -11.99 -8.54 12.63
CA LEU A 6 -13.07 -9.15 11.86
C LEU A 6 -12.54 -9.92 10.64
N SER A 7 -13.21 -11.01 10.29
CA SER A 7 -12.91 -11.76 9.06
C SER A 7 -13.16 -10.88 7.84
N LEU A 8 -12.17 -10.81 6.94
CA LEU A 8 -12.26 -10.06 5.68
C LEU A 8 -13.18 -10.72 4.65
N THR A 9 -13.61 -11.95 4.91
CA THR A 9 -14.56 -12.69 4.06
C THR A 9 -15.95 -12.78 4.69
N HIS A 10 -16.20 -12.07 5.80
CA HIS A 10 -17.50 -12.08 6.47
C HIS A 10 -18.61 -11.48 5.59
N ASP A 11 -18.31 -10.36 4.93
CA ASP A 11 -19.16 -9.74 3.93
C ASP A 11 -18.47 -9.83 2.55
N PRO A 12 -18.92 -10.73 1.65
CA PRO A 12 -18.36 -10.84 0.30
C PRO A 12 -18.51 -9.57 -0.55
N GLY A 13 -19.42 -8.66 -0.18
CA GLY A 13 -19.62 -7.38 -0.85
C GLY A 13 -18.59 -6.32 -0.46
N GLN A 14 -17.94 -6.46 0.69
CA GLN A 14 -17.06 -5.43 1.23
C GLN A 14 -15.61 -5.61 0.73
N PRO A 15 -15.03 -4.61 0.05
CA PRO A 15 -13.64 -4.67 -0.36
C PRO A 15 -12.69 -4.51 0.83
N TYR A 16 -11.49 -5.06 0.69
CA TYR A 16 -10.38 -4.87 1.62
C TYR A 16 -9.05 -4.73 0.89
N LEU A 17 -8.14 -3.97 1.48
CA LEU A 17 -6.79 -3.79 0.96
C LEU A 17 -5.91 -4.94 1.46
N VAL A 18 -5.10 -5.49 0.56
CA VAL A 18 -3.94 -6.32 0.89
C VAL A 18 -2.69 -5.56 0.44
N ALA A 19 -1.77 -5.35 1.38
CA ALA A 19 -0.50 -4.69 1.13
C ALA A 19 0.65 -5.62 1.51
N LYS A 20 1.68 -5.65 0.67
CA LYS A 20 2.88 -6.48 0.84
C LYS A 20 4.12 -5.67 0.47
N SER A 21 5.13 -5.64 1.32
CA SER A 21 6.42 -5.00 1.05
C SER A 21 7.53 -6.04 0.92
N TYR A 22 8.46 -5.77 0.02
CA TYR A 22 9.52 -6.68 -0.39
C TYR A 22 10.89 -6.03 -0.32
N ARG A 23 11.89 -6.84 0.03
CA ARG A 23 13.33 -6.54 -0.17
C ARG A 23 13.91 -7.63 -1.07
N GLY A 24 14.29 -7.25 -2.29
CA GLY A 24 14.57 -8.23 -3.35
C GLY A 24 13.33 -9.08 -3.64
N GLN A 25 13.42 -10.40 -3.44
CA GLN A 25 12.30 -11.33 -3.64
C GLN A 25 11.60 -11.75 -2.34
N GLU A 26 12.12 -11.31 -1.19
CA GLU A 26 11.58 -11.68 0.12
C GLU A 26 10.49 -10.71 0.54
N CYS A 27 9.32 -11.23 0.92
CA CYS A 27 8.25 -10.44 1.50
C CYS A 27 8.56 -10.24 2.98
N ILE A 28 8.90 -9.01 3.36
CA ILE A 28 9.32 -8.65 4.72
C ILE A 28 8.18 -8.10 5.56
N PHE A 29 7.08 -7.68 4.93
CA PHE A 29 5.93 -7.09 5.60
C PHE A 29 4.67 -7.36 4.80
N GLU A 30 3.59 -7.76 5.46
CA GLU A 30 2.29 -7.94 4.83
C GLU A 30 1.15 -7.72 5.79
N TYR A 31 0.05 -7.18 5.30
CA TYR A 31 -1.19 -7.05 6.07
C TYR A 31 -2.41 -6.93 5.16
N ALA A 32 -3.57 -7.06 5.80
CA ALA A 32 -4.85 -6.82 5.16
C ALA A 32 -5.80 -6.06 6.08
N ILE A 33 -6.43 -5.00 5.55
CA ILE A 33 -7.28 -4.07 6.30
C ILE A 33 -8.62 -3.87 5.57
N CYS A 34 -9.74 -3.93 6.31
CA CYS A 34 -11.06 -3.68 5.72
C CYS A 34 -11.24 -2.19 5.44
N GLU A 35 -12.16 -1.87 4.52
CA GLU A 35 -12.42 -0.49 4.10
C GLU A 35 -12.76 0.43 5.27
N ASP A 36 -13.56 -0.02 6.26
CA ASP A 36 -13.94 0.83 7.40
C ASP A 36 -12.73 1.23 8.25
N CYS A 37 -11.86 0.27 8.56
CA CYS A 37 -10.65 0.54 9.36
C CYS A 37 -9.66 1.41 8.58
N ARG A 38 -9.56 1.17 7.27
CA ARG A 38 -8.71 1.93 6.35
C ARG A 38 -9.17 3.39 6.24
N ALA A 39 -10.47 3.61 6.05
CA ALA A 39 -11.08 4.93 6.00
C ALA A 39 -10.94 5.68 7.33
N ASN A 40 -11.12 4.99 8.46
CA ASN A 40 -10.89 5.58 9.78
C ASN A 40 -9.44 6.04 9.94
N LEU A 41 -8.47 5.18 9.61
CA LEU A 41 -7.04 5.52 9.69
C LEU A 41 -6.70 6.73 8.79
N ALA A 42 -7.20 6.74 7.55
CA ALA A 42 -7.01 7.85 6.62
C ALA A 42 -7.65 9.17 7.14
N SER A 43 -8.76 9.09 7.88
CA SER A 43 -9.43 10.27 8.45
C SER A 43 -8.61 10.97 9.54
N GLU A 44 -7.66 10.26 10.16
CA GLU A 44 -6.78 10.83 11.19
C GLU A 44 -5.64 11.65 10.59
N PHE A 45 -5.32 11.41 9.31
CA PHE A 45 -4.26 12.11 8.59
C PHE A 45 -4.52 13.62 8.52
N SER A 46 -3.47 14.42 8.41
CA SER A 46 -3.63 15.86 8.19
C SER A 46 -4.19 16.14 6.79
N ASN A 47 -4.98 17.21 6.63
CA ASN A 47 -5.55 17.59 5.34
C ASN A 47 -4.45 17.75 4.28
N GLU A 48 -3.32 18.35 4.64
CA GLU A 48 -2.18 18.54 3.75
C GLU A 48 -1.60 17.20 3.28
N SER A 49 -1.57 16.20 4.17
CA SER A 49 -1.07 14.86 3.81
C SER A 49 -2.06 14.13 2.89
N GLN A 50 -3.36 14.25 3.15
CA GLN A 50 -4.39 13.69 2.28
C GLN A 50 -4.34 14.31 0.87
N GLU A 51 -4.19 15.63 0.78
CA GLU A 51 -4.03 16.34 -0.50
C GLU A 51 -2.74 15.94 -1.22
N ALA A 52 -1.62 15.80 -0.49
CA ALA A 52 -0.34 15.40 -1.05
C ALA A 52 -0.37 13.96 -1.58
N LEU A 53 -0.96 13.02 -0.83
CA LEU A 53 -1.16 11.64 -1.27
C LEU A 53 -2.06 11.58 -2.50
N THR A 54 -3.20 12.26 -2.47
CA THR A 54 -4.13 12.33 -3.61
C THR A 54 -3.42 12.88 -4.85
N SER A 55 -2.66 13.96 -4.70
CA SER A 55 -1.89 14.56 -5.79
C SER A 55 -0.82 13.62 -6.32
N TYR A 56 -0.09 12.91 -5.45
CA TYR A 56 0.91 11.94 -5.85
C TYR A 56 0.28 10.82 -6.69
N PHE A 57 -0.80 10.20 -6.21
CA PHE A 57 -1.44 9.10 -6.91
C PHE A 57 -2.08 9.54 -8.24
N MET A 58 -2.70 10.71 -8.27
CA MET A 58 -3.31 11.22 -9.51
C MET A 58 -2.28 11.65 -10.55
N GLN A 59 -1.19 12.32 -10.14
CA GLN A 59 -0.25 12.95 -11.07
C GLN A 59 0.99 12.10 -11.37
N LYS A 60 1.55 11.42 -10.35
CA LYS A 60 2.74 10.58 -10.49
C LYS A 60 2.38 9.14 -10.79
N ALA A 61 1.52 8.53 -9.97
CA ALA A 61 1.07 7.15 -10.20
C ALA A 61 0.07 7.02 -11.35
N LYS A 62 -0.48 8.16 -11.81
CA LYS A 62 -1.41 8.29 -12.93
C LYS A 62 -2.54 7.28 -12.85
N LEU A 63 -3.19 7.20 -11.69
CA LEU A 63 -4.21 6.16 -11.44
C LEU A 63 -5.28 6.10 -12.54
N LEU A 64 -5.69 7.25 -13.09
CA LEU A 64 -6.69 7.33 -14.16
C LEU A 64 -6.23 6.66 -15.47
N ASP A 65 -4.93 6.67 -15.75
CA ASP A 65 -4.35 6.07 -16.96
C ASP A 65 -4.17 4.55 -16.83
N ARG A 66 -4.35 3.99 -15.63
CA ARG A 66 -4.13 2.56 -15.36
C ARG A 66 -5.24 1.65 -15.88
N SER A 67 -6.42 2.21 -16.17
CA SER A 67 -7.52 1.51 -16.86
C SER A 67 -7.08 0.83 -18.17
N ARG A 68 -6.00 1.33 -18.81
CA ARG A 68 -5.35 0.67 -19.97
C ARG A 68 -4.94 -0.78 -19.72
N PHE A 69 -4.75 -1.19 -18.47
CA PHE A 69 -4.35 -2.55 -18.13
C PHE A 69 -5.53 -3.54 -18.08
N LEU A 70 -6.77 -3.05 -18.16
CA LEU A 70 -7.96 -3.91 -18.26
C LEU A 70 -7.95 -4.77 -19.54
N ASP A 71 -7.25 -4.33 -20.60
CA ASP A 71 -7.06 -5.09 -21.84
C ASP A 71 -6.35 -6.44 -21.61
N PHE A 72 -5.66 -6.61 -20.47
CA PHE A 72 -5.00 -7.86 -20.08
C PHE A 72 -5.89 -8.79 -19.22
N GLY A 73 -7.16 -8.45 -19.02
CA GLY A 73 -8.10 -9.25 -18.23
C GLY A 73 -7.68 -9.38 -16.77
N GLU A 74 -7.82 -10.59 -16.21
CA GLU A 74 -7.54 -10.88 -14.79
C GLU A 74 -6.04 -11.10 -14.48
N SER A 75 -5.15 -10.84 -15.43
CA SER A 75 -3.71 -10.98 -15.21
C SER A 75 -3.17 -9.84 -14.35
N ILE A 76 -2.62 -10.16 -13.19
CA ILE A 76 -2.03 -9.17 -12.26
C ILE A 76 -0.70 -8.61 -12.77
N GLU A 77 0.12 -9.41 -13.44
CA GLU A 77 1.52 -9.04 -13.75
C GLU A 77 1.66 -7.69 -14.51
N PRO A 78 0.86 -7.38 -15.54
CA PRO A 78 0.91 -6.08 -16.22
C PRO A 78 0.70 -4.87 -15.29
N TRP A 79 -0.07 -5.03 -14.22
CA TRP A 79 -0.38 -3.95 -13.27
C TRP A 79 0.79 -3.66 -12.32
N ILE A 80 1.59 -4.67 -11.98
CA ILE A 80 2.63 -4.59 -10.93
C ILE A 80 4.05 -4.78 -11.46
N ARG A 81 4.22 -4.92 -12.78
CA ARG A 81 5.53 -5.11 -13.43
C ARG A 81 6.48 -3.95 -13.16
N GLU A 82 5.94 -2.73 -13.13
CA GLU A 82 6.67 -1.49 -13.00
C GLU A 82 6.09 -0.65 -11.87
N CYS A 83 6.95 0.13 -11.22
CA CYS A 83 6.55 1.15 -10.26
C CYS A 83 5.58 2.13 -10.93
N ALA A 84 4.41 2.32 -10.34
CA ALA A 84 3.41 3.24 -10.87
C ALA A 84 3.90 4.71 -10.87
N GLY A 85 4.71 5.10 -9.88
CA GLY A 85 5.19 6.47 -9.75
C GLY A 85 6.31 6.87 -10.72
N CYS A 86 7.22 5.95 -11.05
CA CYS A 86 8.43 6.26 -11.85
C CYS A 86 8.71 5.32 -13.02
N GLY A 87 7.97 4.22 -13.18
CA GLY A 87 8.17 3.24 -14.26
C GLY A 87 9.36 2.29 -14.06
N THR A 88 10.09 2.38 -12.94
CA THR A 88 11.17 1.43 -12.64
C THR A 88 10.63 0.00 -12.59
N LEU A 89 11.29 -0.93 -13.28
CA LEU A 89 10.92 -2.34 -13.25
C LEU A 89 11.01 -2.87 -11.81
N ARG A 90 9.98 -3.60 -11.38
CA ARG A 90 9.94 -4.23 -10.05
C ARG A 90 11.17 -5.10 -9.80
N SER A 91 11.63 -5.83 -10.84
CA SER A 91 12.82 -6.69 -10.77
C SER A 91 14.14 -5.94 -10.58
N GLU A 92 14.17 -4.64 -10.84
CA GLU A 92 15.36 -3.78 -10.69
C GLU A 92 15.32 -2.98 -9.38
N ALA A 93 14.18 -2.98 -8.67
CA ALA A 93 14.02 -2.26 -7.41
C ALA A 93 14.59 -3.09 -6.24
N ALA A 94 15.44 -2.47 -5.42
CA ALA A 94 15.97 -3.12 -4.21
C ALA A 94 14.86 -3.41 -3.19
N THR A 95 13.89 -2.49 -3.09
CA THR A 95 12.67 -2.63 -2.30
C THR A 95 11.47 -2.16 -3.11
N TYR A 96 10.32 -2.79 -2.88
CA TYR A 96 9.05 -2.38 -3.45
C TYR A 96 7.87 -2.86 -2.62
N SER A 97 6.75 -2.17 -2.73
CA SER A 97 5.47 -2.59 -2.15
C SER A 97 4.43 -2.83 -3.24
N LEU A 98 3.57 -3.83 -2.99
CA LEU A 98 2.42 -4.19 -3.79
C LEU A 98 1.16 -3.93 -2.98
N GLY A 99 0.16 -3.32 -3.61
CA GLY A 99 -1.15 -3.05 -3.01
C GLY A 99 -2.24 -3.52 -3.95
N GLY A 100 -3.20 -4.27 -3.43
CA GLY A 100 -4.35 -4.74 -4.19
C GLY A 100 -5.62 -4.68 -3.36
N ILE A 101 -6.72 -4.33 -4.01
CA ILE A 101 -8.05 -4.40 -3.40
C ILE A 101 -8.65 -5.77 -3.75
N LEU A 102 -9.16 -6.47 -2.75
CA LEU A 102 -9.87 -7.73 -2.93
C LEU A 102 -11.32 -7.56 -2.51
N GLN A 103 -12.22 -8.19 -3.24
CA GLN A 103 -13.62 -8.37 -2.88
C GLN A 103 -13.91 -9.87 -2.83
N GLY A 104 -14.19 -10.39 -1.63
CA GLY A 104 -14.15 -11.83 -1.39
C GLY A 104 -12.75 -12.41 -1.65
N THR A 105 -12.63 -13.29 -2.64
CA THR A 105 -11.35 -13.88 -3.07
C THR A 105 -10.84 -13.33 -4.41
N SER A 106 -11.55 -12.38 -5.00
CA SER A 106 -11.23 -11.83 -6.32
C SER A 106 -10.52 -10.49 -6.17
N VAL A 107 -9.50 -10.25 -7.00
CA VAL A 107 -8.84 -8.94 -7.09
C VAL A 107 -9.75 -7.98 -7.84
N VAL A 108 -9.94 -6.79 -7.27
CA VAL A 108 -10.60 -5.66 -7.94
C VAL A 108 -9.57 -4.95 -8.79
N PHE A 109 -9.82 -4.96 -10.10
CA PHE A 109 -9.00 -4.25 -11.07
C PHE A 109 -9.52 -2.83 -11.31
N ASP A 110 -8.60 -1.94 -11.70
CA ASP A 110 -8.82 -0.51 -11.96
C ASP A 110 -9.12 0.34 -10.71
N PRO A 111 -8.17 1.17 -10.23
CA PRO A 111 -6.79 1.37 -10.73
C PRO A 111 -5.79 0.37 -10.12
N TYR A 112 -6.26 -0.61 -9.35
CA TYR A 112 -5.46 -1.61 -8.65
C TYR A 112 -5.29 -2.90 -9.47
N PRO A 113 -4.34 -3.79 -9.11
CA PRO A 113 -3.29 -3.61 -8.09
C PRO A 113 -2.21 -2.61 -8.52
N ILE A 114 -1.34 -2.20 -7.60
CA ILE A 114 -0.29 -1.21 -7.82
C ILE A 114 1.05 -1.69 -7.25
N CYS A 115 2.15 -1.30 -7.90
CA CYS A 115 3.51 -1.46 -7.39
C CYS A 115 4.13 -0.07 -7.15
N LEU A 116 4.82 0.11 -6.02
CA LEU A 116 5.64 1.29 -5.73
C LEU A 116 7.05 0.83 -5.35
N CYS A 117 8.08 1.37 -5.99
CA CYS A 117 9.46 1.11 -5.58
C CYS A 117 9.82 1.94 -4.34
N GLY A 118 10.84 1.50 -3.58
CA GLY A 118 11.25 2.18 -2.36
C GLY A 118 11.56 3.67 -2.52
N LYS A 119 12.12 4.08 -3.67
CA LYS A 119 12.35 5.51 -3.96
C LYS A 119 11.03 6.30 -4.00
N CYS A 120 10.00 5.77 -4.64
CA CYS A 120 8.70 6.41 -4.71
C CYS A 120 7.99 6.41 -3.35
N GLU A 121 8.20 5.37 -2.53
CA GLU A 121 7.71 5.34 -1.16
C GLU A 121 8.41 6.41 -0.29
N GLU A 122 9.72 6.59 -0.40
CA GLU A 122 10.47 7.66 0.26
C GLU A 122 9.97 9.05 -0.17
N GLU A 123 9.71 9.24 -1.47
CA GLU A 123 9.11 10.48 -1.99
C GLU A 123 7.73 10.74 -1.35
N ILE A 124 6.87 9.73 -1.24
CA ILE A 124 5.58 9.85 -0.58
C ILE A 124 5.75 10.20 0.90
N GLN A 125 6.63 9.49 1.62
CA GLN A 125 6.86 9.73 3.05
C GLN A 125 7.35 11.15 3.33
N ALA A 126 8.19 11.71 2.45
CA ALA A 126 8.68 13.08 2.54
C ALA A 126 7.57 14.15 2.37
N LEU A 127 6.43 13.79 1.77
CA LEU A 127 5.27 14.67 1.62
C LEU A 127 4.34 14.65 2.84
N LEU A 128 4.48 13.66 3.73
CA LEU A 128 3.59 13.49 4.88
C LEU A 128 3.98 14.42 6.02
N SER A 129 2.96 14.98 6.68
CA SER A 129 3.17 15.77 7.89
C SER A 129 3.68 14.89 9.04
N PRO A 130 4.40 15.45 10.03
CA PRO A 130 4.82 14.70 11.22
C PRO A 130 3.65 14.01 11.95
N LYS A 131 2.46 14.62 11.94
CA LYS A 131 1.25 14.03 12.50
C LYS A 131 0.89 12.72 11.78
N THR A 132 0.81 12.75 10.46
CA THR A 132 0.46 11.58 9.63
C THR A 132 1.50 10.48 9.76
N GLN A 133 2.78 10.86 9.83
CA GLN A 133 3.89 9.93 10.08
C GLN A 133 3.76 9.25 11.46
N GLY A 134 3.35 9.98 12.49
CA GLY A 134 3.12 9.42 13.83
C GLY A 134 1.94 8.45 13.88
N ILE A 135 0.82 8.78 13.22
CA ILE A 135 -0.34 7.86 13.11
C ILE A 135 0.05 6.52 12.48
N TRP A 136 0.95 6.59 11.50
CA TRP A 136 1.51 5.40 10.87
C TRP A 136 2.39 4.58 11.81
N ASP A 137 3.25 5.24 12.58
CA ASP A 137 4.09 4.58 13.59
C ASP A 137 3.21 3.90 14.63
N ASP A 138 2.20 4.60 15.14
CA ASP A 138 1.23 4.06 16.11
C ASP A 138 0.50 2.84 15.55
N PHE A 139 0.11 2.86 14.27
CA PHE A 139 -0.52 1.71 13.60
C PHE A 139 0.42 0.51 13.52
N VAL A 140 1.69 0.72 13.16
CA VAL A 140 2.69 -0.36 13.07
C VAL A 140 2.98 -0.93 14.46
N GLU A 141 3.21 -0.08 15.46
CA GLU A 141 3.51 -0.50 16.84
C GLU A 141 2.33 -1.24 17.48
N THR A 142 1.09 -0.82 17.19
CA THR A 142 -0.11 -1.43 17.77
C THR A 142 -0.41 -2.81 17.20
N HIS A 143 -0.13 -3.02 15.91
CA HIS A 143 -0.62 -4.18 15.18
C HIS A 143 0.45 -5.21 14.81
N PHE A 144 1.73 -4.87 14.96
CA PHE A 144 2.83 -5.75 14.58
C PHE A 144 3.82 -5.89 15.74
N ASP A 145 3.82 -7.06 16.36
CA ASP A 145 4.92 -7.49 17.21
C ASP A 145 6.12 -7.74 16.30
N GLY A 146 7.11 -6.85 16.34
CA GLY A 146 8.36 -7.07 15.60
C GLY A 146 8.96 -8.42 15.93
N PRO A 147 9.66 -9.06 14.96
CA PRO A 147 10.41 -10.26 15.28
C PRO A 147 11.37 -9.96 16.46
N PRO A 148 11.38 -10.79 17.52
CA PRO A 148 12.24 -10.56 18.67
C PRO A 148 13.72 -10.52 18.23
N GLY A 149 14.35 -9.37 18.40
CA GLY A 149 15.77 -9.16 18.10
C GLY A 149 16.11 -8.36 16.84
N TYR A 150 15.13 -7.92 16.05
CA TYR A 150 15.36 -7.14 14.82
C TYR A 150 14.54 -5.83 14.83
N THR A 151 15.05 -4.81 15.52
CA THR A 151 14.54 -3.44 15.40
C THR A 151 14.91 -2.77 14.06
N GLU A 152 15.84 -3.36 13.29
CA GLU A 152 16.31 -2.82 12.00
C GLU A 152 15.47 -3.23 10.77
N ASP A 153 14.60 -4.25 10.90
CA ASP A 153 13.76 -4.74 9.78
C ASP A 153 12.31 -4.28 9.84
N PHE A 154 11.93 -3.51 10.86
CA PHE A 154 10.75 -2.68 10.72
C PHE A 154 10.99 -1.68 9.60
N PRO A 155 9.96 -1.31 8.83
CA PRO A 155 10.04 -0.21 7.89
C PRO A 155 10.13 1.17 8.61
N THR A 156 11.07 1.31 9.55
CA THR A 156 11.45 2.57 10.22
C THR A 156 12.09 3.54 9.23
N LYS A 157 12.66 3.02 8.13
CA LYS A 157 13.10 3.78 6.95
C LYS A 157 12.48 3.16 5.69
N GLY A 158 11.21 3.48 5.45
CA GLY A 158 10.48 2.99 4.27
C GLY A 158 9.09 2.46 4.62
N ARG A 159 8.31 3.23 5.39
CA ARG A 159 6.93 2.88 5.75
C ARG A 159 6.14 2.54 4.48
N PRO A 160 5.36 1.45 4.46
CA PRO A 160 4.54 1.11 3.30
C PRO A 160 3.66 2.31 2.92
N ALA A 161 3.78 2.78 1.68
CA ALA A 161 2.99 3.93 1.23
C ALA A 161 1.56 3.57 0.84
N LEU A 162 1.22 2.27 0.89
CA LEU A 162 -0.02 1.71 0.36
C LEU A 162 -1.00 1.44 1.48
N LEU A 163 -1.97 2.33 1.65
CA LEU A 163 -2.91 2.41 2.77
C LEU A 163 -4.25 2.92 2.25
#